data_AF-A0A928C2P1-F1
#
_entry.id   AF-A0A928C2P1-F1
#
_cell.length_a   1.000
_cell.length_b   1.000
_cell.length_c   1.000
_cell.angle_alpha   90.00
_cell.angle_beta   90.00
_cell.angle_gamma   90.00
#
_symmetry.space_group_name_H-M   'P 1'
#
loop_
_entity.id
_entity.type
_entity.pdbx_description
1 polymer ?
#
loop_
_entity_poly.entity_id
_entity_poly.type
_entity_poly.pdbx_seq_one_letter_code
_entity_poly.pdbx_strand_id
1 'polypeptide(L)'
;MQKYVSGAIGFYVPYKNEQKLYLPDIQELKGKKIKYIDVVPLTLAADETVLIGNYANYSLYFNLMEKDTNDFQIKDMPIAEFNIEINKGNKYFIDKVIDFPNSYIANYSSVAAAGQAIFCVAWYDEPAVMQNVPSMKKLDYDTFEVVATDATNGLFLFDENRTLYNRNFRNIVFPFYGSTNTTPRGNTATAETNAFLTLQKHNMAYIRNVPVRCFYQLTDCYRMRLQNITFDFTNSYVKVAPSLVSAVKGKSFFFTAEFEE
;
A
#
# COMPACT_ATOMS: atom_id res chain seq x y z
N MET A 1 9.22 23.83 7.54
CA MET A 1 8.81 23.91 6.12
C MET A 1 7.46 23.21 6.00
N GLN A 2 6.48 23.79 5.30
CA GLN A 2 5.22 23.09 5.04
C GLN A 2 5.46 21.99 4.00
N LYS A 3 4.93 20.80 4.25
CA LYS A 3 4.93 19.70 3.29
C LYS A 3 3.54 19.08 3.23
N TYR A 4 3.20 18.51 2.08
CA TYR A 4 1.96 17.77 1.91
C TYR A 4 1.98 16.48 2.72
N VAL A 5 0.81 16.02 3.15
CA VAL A 5 0.70 14.72 3.80
C VAL A 5 0.80 13.60 2.76
N SER A 6 1.53 12.52 3.08
CA SER A 6 1.59 11.36 2.19
C SER A 6 0.26 10.60 2.20
N GLY A 7 -0.27 10.30 1.01
CA GLY A 7 -1.35 9.35 0.84
C GLY A 7 -0.92 8.15 -0.02
N ALA A 8 -1.74 7.10 0.00
CA ALA A 8 -1.58 5.91 -0.82
C ALA A 8 -2.94 5.27 -1.13
N ILE A 9 -3.13 4.86 -2.38
CA ILE A 9 -4.33 4.12 -2.81
C ILE A 9 -3.89 2.85 -3.54
N GLY A 10 -4.37 1.71 -3.05
CA GLY A 10 -4.25 0.43 -3.72
C GLY A 10 -5.37 0.20 -4.74
N PHE A 11 -5.03 -0.29 -5.92
CA PHE A 11 -5.97 -0.56 -7.01
C PHE A 11 -5.54 -1.76 -7.84
N TYR A 12 -6.51 -2.33 -8.57
CA TYR A 12 -6.31 -3.51 -9.39
C TYR A 12 -6.29 -3.14 -10.87
N VAL A 13 -5.39 -3.78 -11.61
CA VAL A 13 -5.39 -3.78 -13.07
C VAL A 13 -5.76 -5.19 -13.51
N PRO A 14 -7.02 -5.44 -13.93
CA PRO A 14 -7.44 -6.77 -14.32
C PRO A 14 -6.64 -7.24 -15.53
N TYR A 15 -6.14 -8.47 -15.47
CA TYR A 15 -5.47 -9.09 -16.60
C TYR A 15 -6.50 -9.42 -17.66
N LYS A 16 -6.28 -8.89 -18.86
CA LYS A 16 -7.02 -9.22 -20.07
C LYS A 16 -6.04 -9.83 -21.06
N ASN A 17 -6.52 -10.70 -21.95
CA ASN A 17 -5.69 -11.25 -23.02
C ASN A 17 -5.47 -10.20 -24.13
N GLU A 18 -4.96 -9.04 -23.74
CA GLU A 18 -4.76 -7.85 -24.55
C GLU A 18 -3.29 -7.40 -24.40
N GLN A 19 -2.75 -6.78 -25.44
CA GLN A 19 -1.38 -6.25 -25.42
C GLN A 19 -1.21 -5.05 -24.49
N LYS A 20 -2.30 -4.33 -24.20
CA LYS A 20 -2.30 -3.16 -23.33
C LYS A 20 -3.37 -3.32 -22.27
N LEU A 21 -2.95 -3.29 -21.02
CA LEU A 21 -3.83 -3.27 -19.85
C LEU A 21 -3.88 -1.84 -19.31
N TYR A 22 -4.88 -1.07 -19.70
CA TYR A 22 -5.03 0.31 -19.24
C TYR A 22 -5.27 0.36 -17.74
N LEU A 23 -4.65 1.35 -17.08
CA LEU A 23 -4.88 1.58 -15.66
C LEU A 23 -6.29 2.13 -15.43
N PRO A 24 -6.95 1.79 -14.31
CA PRO A 24 -8.29 2.28 -14.02
C PRO A 24 -8.29 3.80 -13.78
N ASP A 25 -9.41 4.45 -14.12
CA ASP A 25 -9.65 5.84 -13.74
C ASP A 25 -9.99 5.90 -12.24
N ILE A 26 -9.08 6.45 -11.43
CA ILE A 26 -9.23 6.59 -9.98
C ILE A 26 -9.47 8.06 -9.68
N GLN A 27 -10.74 8.41 -9.43
CA GLN A 27 -11.15 9.80 -9.21
C GLN A 27 -10.36 10.48 -8.09
N GLU A 28 -10.04 9.73 -7.03
CA GLU A 28 -9.32 10.21 -5.85
C GLU A 28 -7.85 10.53 -6.12
N LEU A 29 -7.27 10.10 -7.25
CA LEU A 29 -5.90 10.43 -7.67
C LEU A 29 -5.85 11.59 -8.68
N LYS A 30 -6.99 12.04 -9.18
CA LYS A 30 -7.05 13.07 -10.22
C LYS A 30 -6.39 14.37 -9.76
N GLY A 31 -5.37 14.80 -10.51
CA GLY A 31 -4.61 16.02 -10.22
C GLY A 31 -3.62 15.91 -9.05
N LYS A 32 -3.49 14.73 -8.43
CA LYS A 32 -2.52 14.52 -7.35
C LYS A 32 -1.15 14.17 -7.92
N LYS A 33 -0.10 14.64 -7.24
CA LYS A 33 1.28 14.34 -7.60
C LYS A 33 1.64 12.95 -7.08
N ILE A 34 1.92 12.03 -8.00
CA ILE A 34 2.33 10.66 -7.69
C ILE A 34 3.83 10.65 -7.44
N LYS A 35 4.23 10.21 -6.24
CA LYS A 35 5.63 10.10 -5.83
C LYS A 35 6.27 8.83 -6.35
N TYR A 36 5.56 7.71 -6.25
CA TYR A 36 6.01 6.39 -6.68
C TYR A 36 4.81 5.45 -6.78
N ILE A 37 4.99 4.35 -7.52
CA ILE A 37 4.02 3.26 -7.64
C ILE A 37 4.72 1.98 -7.19
N ASP A 38 4.10 1.22 -6.30
CA ASP A 38 4.54 -0.14 -5.98
C ASP A 38 3.64 -1.16 -6.69
N VAL A 39 4.21 -2.27 -7.13
CA VAL A 39 3.50 -3.46 -7.59
C VAL A 39 3.66 -4.54 -6.54
N VAL A 40 2.54 -5.13 -6.13
CA VAL A 40 2.55 -6.25 -5.19
C VAL A 40 2.12 -7.49 -5.95
N PRO A 41 2.87 -8.61 -5.84
CA PRO A 41 2.55 -9.81 -6.59
C PRO A 41 1.38 -10.55 -5.92
N LEU A 42 0.19 -10.03 -6.13
CA LEU A 42 -1.08 -10.59 -5.67
C LEU A 42 -1.92 -10.91 -6.89
N THR A 43 -2.27 -12.17 -7.08
CA THR A 43 -3.26 -12.58 -8.07
C THR A 43 -4.62 -12.59 -7.40
N LEU A 44 -5.59 -11.82 -7.91
CA LEU A 44 -6.99 -12.05 -7.52
C LEU A 44 -7.62 -13.06 -8.46
N ALA A 45 -8.18 -14.11 -7.89
CA ALA A 45 -9.16 -14.95 -8.56
C ALA A 45 -10.53 -14.24 -8.61
N ALA A 46 -11.43 -14.77 -9.42
CA ALA A 46 -12.74 -14.19 -9.68
C ALA A 46 -13.68 -14.08 -8.46
N ASP A 47 -13.39 -14.80 -7.37
CA ASP A 47 -14.12 -14.79 -6.10
C ASP A 47 -13.46 -13.88 -5.03
N GLU A 48 -12.58 -12.98 -5.46
CA GLU A 48 -11.74 -12.15 -4.58
C GLU A 48 -10.78 -12.96 -3.68
N THR A 49 -10.64 -14.28 -3.87
CA THR A 49 -9.52 -15.00 -3.26
C THR A 49 -8.23 -14.52 -3.88
N VAL A 50 -7.36 -14.00 -3.03
CA VAL A 50 -6.05 -13.51 -3.45
C VAL A 50 -5.04 -14.63 -3.26
N LEU A 51 -4.43 -15.08 -4.34
CA LEU A 51 -3.26 -15.96 -4.28
C LEU A 51 -2.02 -15.07 -4.24
N ILE A 52 -1.07 -15.38 -3.35
CA ILE A 52 0.27 -14.79 -3.45
C ILE A 52 0.82 -15.22 -4.81
N GLY A 53 0.94 -14.27 -5.72
CA GLY A 53 1.58 -14.50 -7.00
C GLY A 53 3.09 -14.53 -6.78
N ASN A 54 3.79 -15.43 -7.46
CA ASN A 54 5.20 -15.21 -7.79
C ASN A 54 5.23 -14.51 -9.15
N TYR A 55 4.82 -13.23 -9.20
CA TYR A 55 4.95 -12.49 -10.46
C TYR A 55 6.35 -11.92 -10.59
N ALA A 56 7.27 -12.78 -11.00
CA ALA A 56 8.40 -12.40 -11.82
C ALA A 56 7.98 -12.47 -13.30
N ASN A 57 6.89 -11.79 -13.68
CA ASN A 57 6.48 -11.73 -15.08
C ASN A 57 7.33 -10.69 -15.80
N TYR A 58 8.51 -11.13 -16.27
CA TYR A 58 9.44 -10.36 -17.09
C TYR A 58 8.85 -9.85 -18.43
N SER A 59 7.61 -10.22 -18.76
CA SER A 59 6.91 -9.83 -19.98
C SER A 59 5.94 -8.68 -19.80
N LEU A 60 5.88 -8.05 -18.62
CA LEU A 60 5.00 -6.93 -18.32
C LEU A 60 5.80 -5.64 -18.10
N TYR A 61 5.36 -4.55 -18.72
CA TYR A 61 6.09 -3.28 -18.72
C TYR A 61 5.16 -2.09 -18.49
N PHE A 62 5.50 -1.19 -17.56
CA PHE A 62 4.77 0.05 -17.34
C PHE A 62 5.06 1.10 -18.40
N ASN A 63 3.98 1.76 -18.81
CA ASN A 63 3.97 2.94 -19.65
C ASN A 63 3.07 3.98 -18.96
N LEU A 64 3.66 4.96 -18.26
CA LEU A 64 2.96 6.00 -17.51
C LEU A 64 3.06 7.34 -18.21
N MET A 65 1.92 7.90 -18.57
CA MET A 65 1.80 9.19 -19.26
C MET A 65 1.68 10.33 -18.24
N GLU A 66 2.44 11.41 -18.43
CA GLU A 66 2.27 12.62 -17.64
C GLU A 66 0.99 13.35 -18.10
N LYS A 67 0.20 13.84 -17.15
CA LYS A 67 -1.08 14.47 -17.43
C LYS A 67 -0.90 15.72 -18.29
N ASP A 68 -1.84 15.93 -19.22
CA ASP A 68 -1.88 17.08 -20.13
C ASP A 68 -0.64 17.13 -21.06
N THR A 69 0.01 15.98 -21.26
CA THR A 69 1.12 15.79 -22.20
C THR A 69 0.86 14.57 -23.09
N ASN A 70 1.64 14.43 -24.16
CA ASN A 70 1.70 13.21 -24.97
C ASN A 70 2.94 12.36 -24.64
N ASP A 71 3.65 12.70 -23.57
CA ASP A 71 4.95 12.11 -23.22
C ASP A 71 4.80 11.08 -22.10
N PHE A 72 5.56 9.99 -22.24
CA PHE A 72 5.66 8.98 -21.20
C PHE A 72 6.75 9.38 -20.19
N GLN A 73 6.33 9.63 -18.95
CA GLN A 73 7.25 9.78 -17.82
C GLN A 73 7.99 8.47 -17.53
N ILE A 74 7.31 7.34 -17.73
CA ILE A 74 7.90 6.00 -17.70
C ILE A 74 7.46 5.30 -18.98
N LYS A 75 8.41 4.78 -19.75
CA LYS A 75 8.15 4.08 -21.01
C LYS A 75 8.84 2.72 -21.02
N ASP A 76 8.07 1.68 -21.32
CA ASP A 76 8.52 0.30 -21.43
C ASP A 76 9.49 -0.13 -20.31
N MET A 77 9.16 0.22 -19.06
CA MET A 77 9.95 -0.18 -17.89
C MET A 77 9.38 -1.49 -17.32
N PRO A 78 10.18 -2.53 -17.09
CA PRO A 78 9.68 -3.79 -16.52
C PRO A 78 8.94 -3.56 -15.20
N ILE A 79 7.76 -4.16 -15.02
CA ILE A 79 7.00 -3.99 -13.76
C ILE A 79 7.76 -4.56 -12.55
N ALA A 80 8.70 -5.47 -12.77
CA ALA A 80 9.57 -6.04 -11.75
C ALA A 80 10.39 -4.97 -11.01
N GLU A 81 10.73 -3.86 -11.68
CA GLU A 81 11.42 -2.72 -11.05
C GLU A 81 10.56 -2.00 -9.99
N PHE A 82 9.24 -2.16 -10.08
CA PHE A 82 8.27 -1.60 -9.14
C PHE A 82 7.83 -2.61 -8.08
N ASN A 83 8.33 -3.85 -8.14
CA ASN A 83 8.01 -4.87 -7.15
C ASN A 83 8.79 -4.63 -5.86
N ILE A 84 8.06 -4.48 -4.75
CA ILE A 84 8.64 -4.14 -3.44
C ILE A 84 9.67 -5.17 -2.91
N GLU A 85 9.51 -6.45 -3.27
CA GLU A 85 10.42 -7.51 -2.84
C GLU A 85 11.69 -7.52 -3.69
N ILE A 86 11.56 -7.30 -5.00
CA ILE A 86 12.69 -7.26 -5.94
C ILE A 86 13.55 -6.02 -5.68
N ASN A 87 12.91 -4.86 -5.51
CA ASN A 87 13.61 -3.60 -5.28
C ASN A 87 14.00 -3.38 -3.80
N LYS A 88 13.66 -4.31 -2.88
CA LYS A 88 13.91 -4.21 -1.44
C LYS A 88 13.43 -2.90 -0.82
N GLY A 89 12.31 -2.37 -1.31
CA GLY A 89 11.75 -1.09 -0.87
C GLY A 89 12.41 0.16 -1.50
N ASN A 90 13.34 0.01 -2.45
CA ASN A 90 13.86 1.13 -3.23
C ASN A 90 12.87 1.53 -4.33
N LYS A 91 12.10 2.59 -4.10
CA LYS A 91 10.97 2.96 -4.96
C LYS A 91 11.41 3.90 -6.06
N TYR A 92 10.96 3.63 -7.28
CA TYR A 92 11.22 4.50 -8.43
C TYR A 92 10.48 5.84 -8.25
N PHE A 93 11.23 6.93 -8.21
CA PHE A 93 10.69 8.27 -8.00
C PHE A 93 10.08 8.82 -9.31
N ILE A 94 8.80 9.20 -9.24
CA ILE A 94 8.02 9.69 -10.38
C ILE A 94 7.86 11.21 -10.26
N ASP A 95 7.23 11.65 -9.18
CA ASP A 95 7.02 13.06 -8.82
C ASP A 95 6.27 13.88 -9.89
N LYS A 96 5.24 13.28 -10.49
CA LYS A 96 4.43 13.88 -11.56
C LYS A 96 2.94 13.63 -11.36
N VAL A 97 2.10 14.44 -11.99
CA VAL A 97 0.67 14.14 -12.12
C VAL A 97 0.51 13.17 -13.28
N ILE A 98 -0.01 11.98 -13.01
CA ILE A 98 -0.13 10.90 -14.00
C ILE A 98 -1.54 10.85 -14.58
N ASP A 99 -1.63 10.67 -15.89
CA ASP A 99 -2.87 10.34 -16.58
C ASP A 99 -3.10 8.82 -16.54
N PHE A 100 -3.77 8.35 -15.49
CA PHE A 100 -4.04 6.92 -15.31
C PHE A 100 -4.84 6.31 -16.49
N PRO A 101 -5.95 6.90 -16.97
CA PRO A 101 -6.70 6.38 -18.11
C PRO A 101 -5.88 6.15 -19.39
N ASN A 102 -4.88 7.01 -19.66
CA ASN A 102 -4.01 6.88 -20.84
C ASN A 102 -2.71 6.11 -20.56
N SER A 103 -2.45 5.78 -19.30
CA SER A 103 -1.34 4.91 -18.88
C SER A 103 -1.74 3.44 -18.97
N TYR A 104 -0.76 2.56 -19.21
CA TYR A 104 -1.04 1.13 -19.35
C TYR A 104 0.15 0.26 -18.97
N ILE A 105 -0.14 -1.02 -18.73
CA ILE A 105 0.86 -2.09 -18.66
C ILE A 105 0.87 -2.79 -20.02
N ALA A 106 2.00 -2.72 -20.71
CA ALA A 106 2.24 -3.51 -21.92
C ALA A 106 2.45 -4.97 -21.53
N ASN A 107 1.76 -5.85 -22.23
CA ASN A 107 1.81 -7.29 -22.02
C ASN A 107 2.37 -7.98 -23.26
N TYR A 108 3.62 -8.42 -23.15
CA TYR A 108 4.32 -9.16 -24.20
C TYR A 108 4.32 -10.67 -23.93
N SER A 109 3.54 -11.16 -22.96
CA SER A 109 3.36 -12.59 -22.71
C SER A 109 2.53 -13.24 -23.83
N SER A 110 2.94 -14.43 -24.26
CA SER A 110 2.14 -15.30 -25.13
C SER A 110 1.17 -16.20 -24.35
N VAL A 111 1.26 -16.23 -23.02
CA VAL A 111 0.44 -17.08 -22.14
C VAL A 111 -0.71 -16.28 -21.56
N ALA A 112 -1.94 -16.77 -21.76
CA ALA A 112 -3.15 -16.17 -21.23
C ALA A 112 -3.28 -16.42 -19.71
N ALA A 113 -3.11 -15.36 -18.93
CA ALA A 113 -3.39 -15.33 -17.49
C ALA A 113 -4.83 -14.84 -17.21
N ALA A 114 -5.82 -15.45 -17.86
CA ALA A 114 -7.22 -15.04 -17.74
C ALA A 114 -7.73 -15.18 -16.29
N GLY A 115 -8.48 -14.19 -15.81
CA GLY A 115 -9.05 -14.20 -14.45
C GLY A 115 -8.07 -13.85 -13.35
N GLN A 116 -6.94 -13.21 -13.70
CA GLN A 116 -5.94 -12.70 -12.77
C GLN A 116 -5.95 -11.15 -12.76
N ALA A 117 -5.31 -10.52 -11.80
CA ALA A 117 -5.14 -9.07 -11.75
C ALA A 117 -3.77 -8.71 -11.20
N ILE A 118 -3.27 -7.52 -11.56
CA ILE A 118 -2.06 -6.92 -11.03
C ILE A 118 -2.46 -5.92 -9.96
N PHE A 119 -1.88 -6.04 -8.76
CA PHE A 119 -2.12 -5.08 -7.68
C PHE A 119 -1.07 -3.97 -7.71
N CYS A 120 -1.54 -2.73 -7.80
CA CYS A 120 -0.70 -1.54 -7.78
C CYS A 120 -1.05 -0.65 -6.58
N VAL A 121 -0.07 0.06 -6.04
CA VAL A 121 -0.25 1.08 -5.01
C VAL A 121 0.34 2.39 -5.51
N ALA A 122 -0.49 3.41 -5.73
CA ALA A 122 -0.03 4.75 -6.03
C ALA A 122 0.15 5.55 -4.73
N TRP A 123 1.37 6.03 -4.50
CA TRP A 123 1.69 6.91 -3.39
C TRP A 123 1.75 8.35 -3.86
N TYR A 124 1.11 9.26 -3.14
CA TYR A 124 0.90 10.62 -3.59
C TYR A 124 1.03 11.64 -2.46
N ASP A 125 1.14 12.90 -2.84
CA ASP A 125 1.01 14.04 -1.92
C ASP A 125 -0.45 14.49 -1.89
N GLU A 126 -1.05 14.55 -0.70
CA GLU A 126 -2.43 14.99 -0.50
C GLU A 126 -2.48 16.53 -0.49
N PRO A 127 -2.95 17.18 -1.59
CA PRO A 127 -2.93 18.63 -1.68
C PRO A 127 -3.87 19.32 -0.69
N ALA A 128 -4.92 18.63 -0.23
CA ALA A 128 -5.88 19.19 0.73
C ALA A 128 -5.29 19.35 2.14
N VAL A 129 -4.16 18.71 2.44
CA VAL A 129 -3.59 18.67 3.78
C VAL A 129 -2.10 18.96 3.73
N MET A 130 -1.73 20.16 4.18
CA MET A 130 -0.36 20.55 4.44
C MET A 130 -0.08 20.59 5.93
N GLN A 131 1.06 20.04 6.33
CA GLN A 131 1.52 20.10 7.70
C GLN A 131 2.92 20.68 7.79
N ASN A 132 3.19 21.35 8.91
CA ASN A 132 4.54 21.77 9.23
C ASN A 132 5.38 20.53 9.51
N VAL A 133 6.43 20.34 8.71
CA VAL A 133 7.48 19.36 8.99
C VAL A 133 8.59 20.11 9.74
N PRO A 134 8.68 19.96 11.07
CA PRO A 134 9.77 20.53 11.84
C PRO A 134 11.10 19.90 11.38
N SER A 135 12.15 20.73 11.33
CA SER A 135 13.45 20.32 10.78
C SER A 135 14.15 19.25 11.62
N MET A 136 13.89 19.19 12.93
CA MET A 136 14.42 18.18 13.85
C MET A 136 13.50 18.06 15.07
N LYS A 137 12.56 17.12 15.05
CA LYS A 137 11.91 16.63 16.27
C LYS A 137 12.49 15.27 16.62
N LYS A 138 12.62 14.98 17.92
CA LYS A 138 12.93 13.64 18.40
C LYS A 138 11.83 12.69 17.94
N LEU A 139 12.24 11.54 17.43
CA LEU A 139 11.35 10.49 16.97
C LEU A 139 11.22 9.48 18.10
N ASP A 140 9.99 9.07 18.35
CA ASP A 140 9.66 8.00 19.28
C ASP A 140 9.03 6.82 18.52
N TYR A 141 9.02 5.66 19.18
CA TYR A 141 8.53 4.42 18.61
C TYR A 141 7.55 3.77 19.56
N ASP A 142 6.40 3.39 19.03
CA ASP A 142 5.42 2.62 19.75
C ASP A 142 4.70 1.71 18.76
N THR A 143 3.94 0.79 19.30
CA THR A 143 3.31 -0.26 18.53
C THR A 143 1.81 -0.16 18.59
N PHE A 144 1.19 -0.62 17.53
CA PHE A 144 -0.25 -0.74 17.45
C PHE A 144 -0.61 -1.99 16.68
N GLU A 145 -1.75 -2.56 17.01
CA GLU A 145 -2.14 -3.84 16.44
C GLU A 145 -3.65 -3.95 16.27
N VAL A 146 -4.06 -4.88 15.41
CA VAL A 146 -5.44 -5.23 15.13
C VAL A 146 -5.61 -6.71 15.38
N VAL A 147 -6.40 -7.06 16.38
CA VAL A 147 -6.78 -8.45 16.61
C VAL A 147 -7.89 -8.84 15.62
N ALA A 148 -7.67 -9.90 14.86
CA ALA A 148 -8.67 -10.47 13.97
C ALA A 148 -9.73 -11.21 14.79
N THR A 149 -10.75 -10.49 15.23
CA THR A 149 -11.92 -11.03 15.93
C THR A 149 -12.93 -11.63 14.95
N ASP A 150 -14.09 -12.11 15.43
CA ASP A 150 -15.19 -12.45 14.54
C ASP A 150 -15.74 -11.18 13.88
N ALA A 151 -15.37 -10.95 12.62
CA ALA A 151 -15.84 -9.82 11.84
C ALA A 151 -16.62 -10.29 10.60
N THR A 152 -17.81 -9.74 10.42
CA THR A 152 -18.57 -9.88 9.18
C THR A 152 -17.78 -9.20 8.05
N ASN A 153 -17.53 -9.92 6.95
CA ASN A 153 -16.80 -9.46 5.76
C ASN A 153 -15.28 -9.21 5.91
N GLY A 154 -14.66 -9.70 6.99
CA GLY A 154 -13.20 -9.66 7.15
C GLY A 154 -12.62 -8.26 7.40
N LEU A 155 -13.41 -7.34 7.95
CA LEU A 155 -12.98 -6.00 8.34
C LEU A 155 -12.68 -5.97 9.84
N PHE A 156 -11.43 -5.68 10.21
CA PHE A 156 -11.00 -5.61 11.61
C PHE A 156 -10.56 -4.17 11.93
N LEU A 157 -11.28 -3.52 12.84
CA LEU A 157 -11.00 -2.14 13.27
C LEU A 157 -9.83 -2.10 14.25
N PHE A 158 -9.06 -1.00 14.25
CA PHE A 158 -8.05 -0.82 15.30
C PHE A 158 -8.72 -0.45 16.63
N ASP A 159 -8.14 -0.96 17.72
CA ASP A 159 -8.40 -0.42 19.05
C ASP A 159 -7.85 1.00 19.17
N GLU A 160 -8.49 1.81 20.01
CA GLU A 160 -7.94 3.11 20.37
C GLU A 160 -6.54 2.96 21.01
N ASN A 161 -5.58 3.74 20.53
CA ASN A 161 -4.24 3.83 21.12
C ASN A 161 -3.99 5.26 21.61
N ARG A 162 -4.06 5.46 22.93
CA ARG A 162 -3.89 6.78 23.55
C ARG A 162 -2.49 7.36 23.41
N THR A 163 -1.46 6.53 23.31
CA THR A 163 -0.07 6.98 23.11
C THR A 163 0.11 7.59 21.72
N LEU A 164 -0.46 6.92 20.72
CA LEU A 164 -0.38 7.27 19.31
C LEU A 164 -1.50 8.21 18.83
N TYR A 165 -2.47 8.50 19.69
CA TYR A 165 -3.58 9.40 19.38
C TYR A 165 -3.08 10.80 19.00
N ASN A 166 -3.55 11.30 17.86
CA ASN A 166 -3.15 12.59 17.31
C ASN A 166 -1.63 12.80 17.11
N ARG A 167 -0.85 11.71 17.04
CA ARG A 167 0.58 11.78 16.72
C ARG A 167 0.81 11.93 15.22
N ASN A 168 1.94 12.55 14.86
CA ASN A 168 2.38 12.66 13.47
C ASN A 168 3.31 11.50 13.15
N PHE A 169 2.83 10.57 12.34
CA PHE A 169 3.57 9.40 11.92
C PHE A 169 4.53 9.78 10.79
N ARG A 170 5.80 9.43 10.98
CA ARG A 170 6.86 9.52 9.97
C ARG A 170 7.00 8.25 9.16
N ASN A 171 6.69 7.12 9.78
CA ASN A 171 6.80 5.81 9.17
C ASN A 171 5.89 4.80 9.90
N ILE A 172 5.48 3.77 9.18
CA ILE A 172 4.76 2.61 9.72
C ILE A 172 5.45 1.38 9.17
N VAL A 173 5.80 0.45 10.05
CA VAL A 173 6.53 -0.76 9.72
C VAL A 173 5.71 -1.96 10.14
N PHE A 174 5.50 -2.89 9.22
CA PHE A 174 5.00 -4.22 9.53
C PHE A 174 6.23 -5.14 9.69
N PRO A 175 6.37 -5.92 10.78
CA PRO A 175 7.55 -6.76 10.98
C PRO A 175 7.48 -7.99 10.09
N PHE A 176 8.64 -8.45 9.60
CA PHE A 176 8.71 -9.63 8.75
C PHE A 176 8.12 -10.88 9.45
N TYR A 177 7.08 -11.47 8.85
CA TYR A 177 6.45 -12.67 9.37
C TYR A 177 7.41 -13.86 9.25
N GLY A 178 7.80 -14.44 10.39
CA GLY A 178 8.80 -15.50 10.50
C GLY A 178 9.83 -15.25 11.61
N SER A 179 10.05 -13.99 11.99
CA SER A 179 10.89 -13.63 13.15
C SER A 179 10.09 -13.25 14.40
N THR A 180 8.81 -12.89 14.23
CA THR A 180 7.92 -12.44 15.31
C THR A 180 6.66 -13.31 15.36
N ASN A 181 6.61 -14.27 16.28
CA ASN A 181 5.45 -15.17 16.44
C ASN A 181 4.41 -14.61 17.43
N THR A 182 4.82 -13.70 18.32
CA THR A 182 3.98 -13.12 19.36
C THR A 182 4.13 -11.60 19.38
N THR A 183 3.03 -10.86 19.47
CA THR A 183 3.02 -9.41 19.55
C THR A 183 3.31 -8.92 20.98
N PRO A 184 3.65 -7.64 21.22
CA PRO A 184 3.88 -7.12 22.56
C PRO A 184 2.69 -7.26 23.52
N ARG A 185 1.46 -7.40 23.00
CA ARG A 185 0.27 -7.67 23.82
C ARG A 185 0.04 -9.18 24.09
N GLY A 186 0.94 -10.05 23.62
CA GLY A 186 0.85 -11.50 23.82
C GLY A 186 0.02 -12.25 22.79
N ASN A 187 -0.47 -11.59 21.74
CA ASN A 187 -1.26 -12.23 20.68
C ASN A 187 -0.36 -12.97 19.69
N THR A 188 -0.85 -14.04 19.06
CA THR A 188 -0.15 -14.67 17.94
C THR A 188 -0.13 -13.71 16.75
N ALA A 189 1.04 -13.40 16.21
CA ALA A 189 1.14 -12.58 15.01
C ALA A 189 0.56 -13.32 13.79
N THR A 190 -0.07 -12.58 12.87
CA THR A 190 -0.49 -13.13 11.57
C THR A 190 0.34 -12.56 10.45
N ALA A 191 0.43 -13.31 9.35
CA ALA A 191 1.09 -12.87 8.13
C ALA A 191 0.33 -11.71 7.49
N GLU A 192 1.05 -10.89 6.73
CA GLU A 192 0.56 -9.84 5.84
C GLU A 192 -0.30 -10.35 4.68
N THR A 193 -0.27 -11.67 4.44
CA THR A 193 -0.87 -12.31 3.28
C THR A 193 -2.34 -11.91 3.16
N ASN A 194 -2.67 -11.25 2.06
CA ASN A 194 -4.03 -10.85 1.70
C ASN A 194 -4.72 -9.92 2.71
N ALA A 195 -3.92 -9.14 3.43
CA ALA A 195 -4.39 -8.10 4.33
C ALA A 195 -4.13 -6.72 3.73
N PHE A 196 -5.12 -5.84 3.83
CA PHE A 196 -5.09 -4.48 3.30
C PHE A 196 -5.33 -3.48 4.41
N LEU A 197 -4.40 -2.56 4.58
CA LEU A 197 -4.47 -1.48 5.56
C LEU A 197 -5.25 -0.30 4.97
N THR A 198 -6.16 0.25 5.78
CA THR A 198 -6.78 1.55 5.54
C THR A 198 -6.62 2.42 6.79
N LEU A 199 -6.03 3.61 6.62
CA LEU A 199 -5.83 4.61 7.67
C LEU A 199 -6.61 5.89 7.31
N GLN A 200 -7.48 6.31 8.22
CA GLN A 200 -8.42 7.41 7.99
C GLN A 200 -8.30 8.48 9.06
N LYS A 201 -8.53 9.75 8.71
CA LYS A 201 -8.78 10.83 9.66
C LYS A 201 -10.02 11.59 9.25
N HIS A 202 -10.98 11.70 10.16
CA HIS A 202 -12.32 12.20 9.86
C HIS A 202 -12.87 11.48 8.61
N ASN A 203 -13.19 12.23 7.56
CA ASN A 203 -13.77 11.70 6.32
C ASN A 203 -12.72 11.40 5.23
N MET A 204 -11.42 11.47 5.54
CA MET A 204 -10.34 11.30 4.56
C MET A 204 -9.53 10.03 4.83
N ALA A 205 -9.46 9.14 3.84
CA ALA A 205 -8.60 7.96 3.86
C ALA A 205 -7.24 8.28 3.24
N TYR A 206 -6.23 8.54 4.08
CA TYR A 206 -4.87 8.82 3.59
C TYR A 206 -4.24 7.56 3.00
N ILE A 207 -4.38 6.43 3.68
CA ILE A 207 -3.97 5.11 3.19
C ILE A 207 -5.25 4.34 2.93
N ARG A 208 -5.48 3.89 1.69
CA ARG A 208 -6.72 3.19 1.32
C ARG A 208 -6.39 1.91 0.58
N ASN A 209 -6.86 0.79 1.14
CA ASN A 209 -6.72 -0.54 0.55
C ASN A 209 -5.27 -0.89 0.17
N VAL A 210 -4.29 -0.51 0.99
CA VAL A 210 -2.88 -0.77 0.68
C VAL A 210 -2.47 -2.11 1.28
N PRO A 211 -1.89 -3.04 0.51
CA PRO A 211 -1.41 -4.31 1.05
C PRO A 211 -0.48 -4.09 2.23
N VAL A 212 -0.70 -4.80 3.34
CA VAL A 212 0.13 -4.72 4.55
C VAL A 212 1.60 -5.04 4.22
N ARG A 213 1.83 -5.89 3.21
CA ARG A 213 3.16 -6.19 2.67
C ARG A 213 3.94 -4.94 2.20
N CYS A 214 3.26 -3.88 1.76
CA CYS A 214 3.93 -2.63 1.38
C CYS A 214 4.63 -1.93 2.54
N PHE A 215 4.32 -2.32 3.79
CA PHE A 215 4.90 -1.77 5.00
C PHE A 215 6.07 -2.62 5.52
N TYR A 216 6.51 -3.64 4.79
CA TYR A 216 7.71 -4.39 5.14
C TYR A 216 8.99 -3.57 5.00
N GLN A 217 9.92 -3.82 5.92
CA GLN A 217 11.30 -3.37 5.82
C GLN A 217 12.25 -4.57 5.68
N LEU A 218 12.64 -4.86 4.43
CA LEU A 218 13.70 -5.81 4.07
C LEU A 218 15.11 -5.23 4.35
N THR A 219 16.13 -6.07 4.41
CA THR A 219 17.49 -5.82 4.96
C THR A 219 18.22 -4.51 4.59
N ASP A 220 17.90 -3.86 3.47
CA ASP A 220 18.55 -2.63 2.97
C ASP A 220 17.65 -1.37 3.07
N CYS A 221 16.55 -1.44 3.82
CA CYS A 221 15.36 -0.63 3.54
C CYS A 221 15.49 0.90 3.62
N TYR A 222 15.08 1.52 2.51
CA TYR A 222 14.69 2.91 2.48
C TYR A 222 13.42 3.10 3.31
N ARG A 223 13.51 3.95 4.34
CA ARG A 223 12.37 4.33 5.17
C ARG A 223 11.23 4.88 4.30
N MET A 224 10.03 4.33 4.44
CA MET A 224 8.85 4.97 3.87
C MET A 224 8.63 6.30 4.58
N ARG A 225 8.88 7.39 3.86
CA ARG A 225 8.69 8.74 4.40
C ARG A 225 7.22 9.11 4.29
N LEU A 226 6.43 8.67 5.27
CA LEU A 226 5.08 9.16 5.47
C LEU A 226 5.23 10.60 5.98
N GLN A 227 4.81 11.59 5.18
CA GLN A 227 5.00 12.99 5.53
C GLN A 227 3.92 13.40 6.55
N ASN A 228 4.11 13.10 7.84
CA ASN A 228 3.25 13.51 8.95
C ASN A 228 1.78 13.12 8.78
N ILE A 229 1.51 11.82 8.63
CA ILE A 229 0.13 11.34 8.66
C ILE A 229 -0.33 11.31 10.12
N THR A 230 -1.52 11.82 10.39
CA THR A 230 -2.28 11.53 11.61
C THR A 230 -3.52 10.77 11.20
N PHE A 231 -3.93 9.76 11.96
CA PHE A 231 -5.16 9.00 11.67
C PHE A 231 -5.92 8.67 12.95
N ASP A 232 -7.22 8.47 12.79
CA ASP A 232 -8.17 8.03 13.80
C ASP A 232 -8.15 6.50 13.81
N PHE A 233 -7.65 5.92 14.89
CA PHE A 233 -7.56 4.46 15.05
C PHE A 233 -8.93 3.80 14.87
N THR A 234 -9.97 4.35 15.50
CA THR A 234 -11.32 3.77 15.50
C THR A 234 -12.02 3.76 14.14
N ASN A 235 -11.57 4.57 13.18
CA ASN A 235 -12.06 4.57 11.79
C ASN A 235 -11.10 3.87 10.83
N SER A 236 -9.92 3.51 11.30
CA SER A 236 -8.92 2.77 10.52
C SER A 236 -9.16 1.27 10.68
N TYR A 237 -8.72 0.48 9.71
CA TYR A 237 -8.92 -0.97 9.74
C TYR A 237 -7.91 -1.75 8.90
N VAL A 238 -7.80 -3.04 9.21
CA VAL A 238 -7.24 -4.06 8.31
C VAL A 238 -8.38 -4.86 7.72
N LYS A 239 -8.41 -4.99 6.39
CA LYS A 239 -9.36 -5.84 5.67
C LYS A 239 -8.65 -7.08 5.13
N VAL A 240 -9.26 -8.24 5.30
CA VAL A 240 -8.87 -9.50 4.65
C VAL A 240 -10.00 -10.02 3.77
N ALA A 241 -9.67 -10.89 2.82
CA ALA A 241 -10.70 -11.58 2.03
C ALA A 241 -11.62 -12.41 2.96
N PRO A 242 -12.94 -12.45 2.73
CA PRO A 242 -13.89 -13.19 3.57
C PRO A 242 -13.52 -14.68 3.75
N SER A 243 -12.98 -15.30 2.70
CA SER A 243 -12.51 -16.69 2.70
C SER A 243 -11.31 -16.96 3.65
N LEU A 244 -10.61 -15.92 4.08
CA LEU A 244 -9.41 -16.02 4.93
C LEU A 244 -9.66 -15.63 6.38
N VAL A 245 -10.86 -15.15 6.72
CA VAL A 245 -11.21 -14.72 8.09
C VAL A 245 -10.93 -15.83 9.11
N SER A 246 -11.35 -17.05 8.82
CA SER A 246 -11.12 -18.21 9.70
C SER A 246 -9.64 -18.53 9.90
N ALA A 247 -8.78 -18.24 8.92
CA ALA A 247 -7.34 -18.52 9.00
C ALA A 247 -6.57 -17.49 9.85
N VAL A 248 -7.10 -16.27 9.97
CA VAL A 248 -6.51 -15.19 10.76
C VAL A 248 -7.19 -14.99 12.12
N LYS A 249 -8.37 -15.58 12.35
CA LYS A 249 -9.12 -15.47 13.59
C LYS A 249 -8.26 -15.77 14.83
N GLY A 250 -8.32 -14.88 15.82
CA GLY A 250 -7.57 -14.97 17.07
C GLY A 250 -6.09 -14.60 16.96
N LYS A 251 -5.63 -14.16 15.78
CA LYS A 251 -4.29 -13.62 15.54
C LYS A 251 -4.33 -12.10 15.42
N SER A 252 -3.15 -11.47 15.37
CA SER A 252 -3.01 -10.02 15.37
C SER A 252 -2.12 -9.52 14.23
N PHE A 253 -2.59 -8.50 13.51
CA PHE A 253 -1.76 -7.69 12.61
C PHE A 253 -1.10 -6.59 13.44
N PHE A 254 0.22 -6.66 13.60
CA PHE A 254 0.96 -5.74 14.45
C PHE A 254 1.88 -4.84 13.63
N PHE A 255 1.97 -3.58 14.01
CA PHE A 255 2.75 -2.55 13.35
C PHE A 255 3.58 -1.78 14.37
N THR A 256 4.75 -1.32 13.94
CA THR A 256 5.57 -0.34 14.65
C THR A 256 5.41 1.02 13.99
N ALA A 257 5.04 2.02 14.77
CA ALA A 257 5.00 3.42 14.36
C ALA A 257 6.33 4.10 14.69
N GLU A 258 6.81 4.94 13.79
CA GLU A 258 7.79 5.98 14.08
C GLU A 258 7.05 7.32 14.03
N PHE A 259 7.05 8.08 15.12
CA PHE A 259 6.25 9.30 15.22
C PHE A 259 6.99 10.43 15.93
N GLU A 260 6.49 11.65 15.77
CA GLU A 260 7.05 12.84 16.42
C GLU A 260 6.63 12.92 17.91
N GLU A 261 7.62 13.19 18.78
CA GLU A 261 7.38 13.54 20.18
C GLU A 261 6.60 14.88 20.35
#